data_AF-A0A954H765-F1
#
_entry.id   AF-A0A954H765-F1
#
_cell.length_a   1.000
_cell.length_b   1.000
_cell.length_c   1.000
_cell.angle_alpha   90.00
_cell.angle_beta   90.00
_cell.angle_gamma   90.00
#
_symmetry.space_group_name_H-M   'P 1'
#
loop_
_entity.id
_entity.type
_entity.pdbx_description
1 polymer ?
#
loop_
_entity_poly.entity_id
_entity_poly.type
_entity_poly.pdbx_seq_one_letter_code
_entity_poly.pdbx_strand_id
1 'polypeptide(L)' 'MSHHQIVIVGGGTAGITTAARLCNADPSLDVAIIEPSEKHYYQPLWTLVGGGIFKPEESGRDEAGLIPYG' A
#
# COMPACT_ATOMS: atom_id res chain seq x y z
N MET A 1 -12.26 12.31 -18.82
CA MET A 1 -12.33 12.20 -17.35
C MET A 1 -12.13 10.74 -17.01
N SER A 2 -11.18 10.41 -16.14
CA SER A 2 -11.14 9.07 -15.55
C SER A 2 -12.22 8.99 -14.47
N HIS A 3 -12.87 7.83 -14.37
CA HIS A 3 -13.87 7.54 -13.35
C HIS A 3 -13.59 6.14 -12.82
N HIS A 4 -13.65 6.00 -11.49
CA HIS A 4 -13.58 4.72 -10.79
C HIS A 4 -14.75 4.66 -9.82
N GLN A 5 -15.29 3.46 -9.57
CA GLN A 5 -16.38 3.28 -8.61
C GLN A 5 -15.91 3.63 -7.19
N ILE A 6 -14.66 3.28 -6.85
CA ILE A 6 -14.04 3.53 -5.56
C ILE A 6 -12.65 4.14 -5.78
N VAL A 7 -12.38 5.23 -5.08
CA VAL A 7 -11.05 5.86 -5.05
C VAL A 7 -10.55 5.89 -3.61
N ILE A 8 -9.36 5.33 -3.39
CA ILE A 8 -8.65 5.31 -2.11
C ILE A 8 -7.51 6.32 -2.19
N VAL A 9 -7.48 7.27 -1.26
CA VAL A 9 -6.42 8.29 -1.18
C VAL A 9 -5.41 7.87 -0.10
N GLY A 10 -4.19 7.58 -0.53
CA GLY A 10 -3.09 7.07 0.30
C GLY A 10 -2.86 5.57 0.12
N GLY A 11 -1.65 5.20 -0.28
CA GLY A 11 -1.15 3.83 -0.48
C GLY A 11 -0.46 3.25 0.75
N GLY A 12 -0.70 3.83 1.94
CA GLY A 12 -0.16 3.27 3.19
C GLY A 12 -0.83 1.95 3.58
N THR A 13 -0.49 1.44 4.76
CA THR A 13 -1.01 0.15 5.29
C THR A 13 -2.53 0.06 5.20
N ALA A 14 -3.24 1.13 5.57
CA ALA A 14 -4.71 1.16 5.52
C ALA A 14 -5.25 1.16 4.08
N GLY A 15 -4.62 1.88 3.16
CA GLY A 15 -5.05 1.99 1.78
C GLY A 15 -4.96 0.66 1.04
N ILE A 16 -3.78 0.05 1.07
CA ILE A 16 -3.52 -1.27 0.47
C ILE A 16 -4.42 -2.34 1.09
N THR A 17 -4.57 -2.34 2.42
CA THR A 17 -5.44 -3.32 3.10
C THR A 17 -6.90 -3.15 2.68
N THR A 18 -7.39 -1.92 2.62
CA THR A 18 -8.78 -1.62 2.18
C THR A 18 -8.99 -2.07 0.74
N ALA A 19 -8.08 -1.73 -0.17
CA ALA A 19 -8.14 -2.15 -1.57
C ALA A 19 -8.17 -3.69 -1.69
N ALA A 20 -7.26 -4.38 -1.00
CA ALA A 20 -7.19 -5.84 -1.04
C ALA A 20 -8.47 -6.48 -0.48
N ARG A 21 -9.07 -5.90 0.57
CA ARG A 21 -10.35 -6.38 1.10
C ARG A 21 -11.49 -6.22 0.11
N LEU A 22 -11.56 -5.10 -0.61
CA LEU A 22 -12.58 -4.85 -1.63
C LEU A 22 -12.42 -5.81 -2.81
N CYS A 23 -11.23 -5.91 -3.40
CA CYS A 23 -10.96 -6.79 -4.54
C CYS A 23 -11.19 -8.28 -4.20
N ASN A 24 -10.88 -8.71 -2.97
CA ASN A 24 -11.17 -10.08 -2.53
C ASN A 24 -12.67 -10.33 -2.28
N ALA A 25 -13.42 -9.32 -1.86
CA ALA A 25 -14.85 -9.44 -1.60
C ALA A 25 -15.66 -9.45 -2.90
N ASP A 26 -15.26 -8.61 -3.86
CA ASP A 26 -15.88 -8.51 -5.18
C ASP A 26 -14.85 -8.06 -6.24
N PRO A 27 -14.34 -9.00 -7.06
CA PRO A 27 -13.38 -8.70 -8.14
C PRO A 27 -13.96 -7.83 -9.27
N SER A 28 -15.29 -7.62 -9.32
CA SER A 28 -15.90 -6.77 -10.35
C SER A 28 -15.81 -5.27 -10.03
N LEU A 29 -15.37 -4.90 -8.82
CA LEU A 29 -15.23 -3.51 -8.40
C LEU A 29 -14.06 -2.82 -9.12
N ASP A 30 -14.34 -1.66 -9.70
CA ASP A 30 -13.32 -0.75 -10.24
C ASP A 30 -12.76 0.15 -9.13
N VAL A 31 -11.57 -0.19 -8.65
CA VAL A 31 -10.89 0.45 -7.51
C VAL A 31 -9.59 1.10 -7.96
N ALA A 32 -9.39 2.37 -7.60
CA ALA A 32 -8.12 3.08 -7.79
C ALA A 32 -7.51 3.50 -6.45
N ILE A 33 -6.18 3.48 -6.38
CA ILE A 33 -5.38 4.02 -5.26
C ILE A 33 -4.56 5.19 -5.77
N ILE A 34 -4.59 6.31 -5.05
CA ILE A 34 -3.76 7.49 -5.34
C ILE A 34 -2.70 7.60 -4.25
N GLU A 35 -1.44 7.37 -4.63
CA GLU A 35 -0.27 7.46 -3.76
C GLU A 35 0.89 8.12 -4.52
N PRO A 36 1.47 9.23 -4.03
CA PRO A 36 2.63 9.86 -4.66
C PRO A 36 3.96 9.11 -4.44
N SER A 37 4.09 8.31 -3.39
CA SER A 37 5.31 7.57 -3.07
C SER A 37 5.49 6.34 -3.96
N GLU A 38 6.71 6.14 -4.46
CA GLU A 38 7.10 4.89 -5.16
C GLU A 38 7.42 3.74 -4.18
N LYS A 39 7.52 4.03 -2.88
CA LYS A 39 7.89 3.07 -1.83
C LYS A 39 6.79 2.95 -0.77
N HIS A 40 6.59 1.71 -0.33
CA HIS A 40 5.82 1.37 0.86
C HIS A 40 6.74 1.06 2.03
N TYR A 41 6.46 1.61 3.21
CA TYR A 41 7.25 1.32 4.41
C TYR A 41 6.43 0.62 5.50
N TYR A 42 6.99 -0.47 6.03
CA TYR A 42 6.58 -1.00 7.32
C TYR A 42 7.20 -0.18 8.45
N GLN A 43 6.61 0.99 8.69
CA GLN A 43 7.08 1.99 9.65
C GLN A 43 7.32 1.46 11.08
N PRO A 44 6.56 0.47 11.61
CA PRO A 44 6.87 -0.09 12.93
C PRO A 44 8.29 -0.69 13.06
N LEU A 45 8.92 -1.10 11.95
CA LEU A 45 10.30 -1.61 11.97
C LEU A 45 11.32 -0.52 12.31
N TRP A 46 10.98 0.76 12.12
CA TRP A 46 11.91 1.88 12.30
C TRP A 46 12.43 2.02 13.73
N THR A 47 11.68 1.58 14.73
CA THR A 47 12.17 1.52 16.12
C THR A 47 13.40 0.62 16.23
N LEU A 48 13.40 -0.52 15.55
CA LEU A 48 14.53 -1.47 15.56
C LEU A 48 15.66 -1.04 14.63
N VAL A 49 15.35 -0.29 13.57
CA VAL A 49 16.36 0.39 12.74
C VAL A 49 17.11 1.45 13.55
N GLY A 50 16.39 2.28 14.31
CA GLY A 50 17.00 3.26 15.22
C GLY A 50 17.84 2.62 16.32
N GLY A 51 17.53 1.37 16.71
CA GLY A 51 18.33 0.55 17.62
C GLY A 51 19.50 -0.21 16.97
N GLY A 52 19.71 -0.08 15.66
CA GLY A 52 20.79 -0.73 14.93
C GLY A 52 20.62 -2.22 14.67
N ILE A 53 19.40 -2.76 14.84
CA ILE A 53 19.10 -4.20 14.67
C ILE A 53 18.79 -4.56 13.22
N PHE A 54 18.15 -3.65 12.49
CA PHE A 54 17.81 -3.81 11.08
C PHE A 54 18.34 -2.62 10.27
N LYS A 55 18.53 -2.83 8.97
CA LYS A 55 18.85 -1.77 8.02
C LYS A 55 17.57 -1.04 7.56
N PRO A 56 17.62 0.27 7.26
CA PRO A 56 16.45 1.03 6.80
C PRO A 56 15.76 0.41 5.57
N GLU A 57 16.53 -0.14 4.63
CA GLU A 57 16.03 -0.69 3.37
C GLU A 57 15.14 -1.91 3.59
N GLU A 58 15.32 -2.65 4.70
CA GLU A 58 14.51 -3.82 5.05
C GLU A 58 13.06 -3.42 5.42
N SER A 59 12.82 -2.16 5.76
CA SER A 59 11.49 -1.65 6.03
C SER A 59 10.70 -1.28 4.77
N GLY A 60 11.38 -1.16 3.62
CA GLY A 60 10.81 -0.62 2.39
C GLY A 60 10.59 -1.66 1.29
N ARG A 61 9.52 -1.51 0.52
CA ARG A 61 9.26 -2.26 -0.72
C ARG A 61 8.78 -1.31 -1.81
N ASP A 62 8.85 -1.75 -3.08
CA ASP A 62 8.22 -1.01 -4.17
C ASP A 62 6.70 -1.01 -3.98
N GLU A 63 6.08 0.16 -4.00
CA GLU A 63 4.63 0.34 -3.80
C GLU A 63 3.84 -0.47 -4.84
N ALA A 64 4.28 -0.41 -6.09
CA ALA A 64 3.69 -1.15 -7.20
C ALA A 64 3.60 -2.66 -6.96
N GLY A 65 4.56 -3.24 -6.22
CA GLY A 65 4.58 -4.67 -5.90
C GLY A 65 3.59 -5.08 -4.81
N LEU A 66 2.93 -4.12 -4.15
CA LEU A 66 1.95 -4.35 -3.08
C LEU A 66 0.52 -3.99 -3.47
N ILE A 67 0.32 -3.38 -4.64
CA ILE A 67 -1.02 -3.11 -5.17
C ILE A 67 -1.72 -4.46 -5.41
N PRO A 68 -2.91 -4.69 -4.81
CA PRO A 68 -3.62 -5.96 -4.96
C PRO A 68 -4.07 -6.17 -6.40
N TYR A 69 -4.06 -7.43 -6.83
CA TYR A 69 -4.66 -7.82 -8.11
C TYR A 69 -6.19 -7.71 -7.99
N GLY A 70 -6.80 -7.04 -8.97
CA GLY A 70 -8.23 -7.10 -9.25
C GLY A 70 -8.49 -8.04 -10.42
#